data_AF-A0A947BK67-F1
#
_entry.id   AF-A0A947BK67-F1
#
_cell.length_a   1.000
_cell.length_b   1.000
_cell.length_c   1.000
_cell.angle_alpha   90.00
_cell.angle_beta   90.00
_cell.angle_gamma   90.00
#
_symmetry.space_group_name_H-M   'P 1'
#
loop_
_entity.id
_entity.type
_entity.pdbx_description
1 polymer ?
#
loop_
_entity_poly.entity_id
_entity_poly.type
_entity_poly.pdbx_seq_one_letter_code
_entity_poly.pdbx_strand_id
1 'polypeptide(L)' 'LGRNDELAHSSIRFTIGRFTTAEEIDYAIGLVRTAVEKLRDLSPLWDMYKAGIDLNSVEWVAH' A
#
# COMPACT_ATOMS: atom_id res chain seq x y z
N LEU A 1 6.74 -19.51 -6.49
CA LEU A 1 5.31 -19.40 -6.13
C LEU A 1 5.22 -18.70 -4.78
N GLY A 2 5.28 -17.38 -4.83
CA GLY A 2 5.35 -16.48 -3.68
C GLY A 2 5.24 -15.09 -4.28
N ARG A 3 4.37 -14.24 -3.72
CA ARG A 3 4.22 -12.86 -4.21
C ARG A 3 5.60 -12.18 -4.18
N ASN A 4 5.84 -11.27 -5.12
CA ASN A 4 7.02 -10.40 -5.09
C ASN A 4 7.18 -9.83 -3.66
N ASP A 5 8.37 -9.92 -3.06
CA ASP A 5 8.64 -9.59 -1.65
C ASP A 5 8.13 -8.19 -1.29
N GLU A 6 8.20 -7.24 -2.21
CA GLU A 6 7.65 -5.89 -2.04
C GLU A 6 6.13 -5.89 -1.80
N LEU A 7 5.39 -6.76 -2.49
CA LEU A 7 3.95 -6.95 -2.28
C LEU A 7 3.66 -7.64 -0.94
N ALA A 8 4.57 -8.50 -0.46
CA ALA A 8 4.45 -9.09 0.86
C ALA A 8 4.65 -8.04 1.96
N HIS A 9 5.65 -7.16 1.82
CA HIS A 9 5.93 -6.09 2.77
C HIS A 9 4.89 -4.97 2.79
N SER A 10 4.18 -4.76 1.68
CA SER A 10 3.10 -3.76 1.57
C SER A 10 1.68 -4.31 1.83
N SER A 11 1.56 -5.57 2.25
CA SER A 11 0.28 -6.21 2.55
C SER A 11 -0.20 -5.93 3.98
N ILE A 12 -1.45 -5.50 4.14
CA ILE A 12 -2.14 -5.35 5.43
C ILE A 12 -3.33 -6.30 5.49
N ARG A 13 -3.51 -7.00 6.63
CA ARG A 13 -4.66 -7.89 6.87
C ARG A 13 -5.64 -7.22 7.83
N PHE A 14 -6.87 -7.04 7.38
CA PHE A 14 -7.99 -6.62 8.22
C PHE A 14 -8.81 -7.83 8.65
N THR A 15 -9.17 -7.89 9.94
CA THR A 15 -10.07 -8.92 10.49
C THR A 15 -11.29 -8.21 11.05
N ILE A 16 -12.48 -8.68 10.68
CA ILE A 16 -13.77 -8.13 11.11
C ILE A 16 -14.43 -9.15 12.04
N GLY A 17 -15.02 -8.69 13.14
CA GLY A 17 -15.61 -9.55 14.17
C GLY A 17 -17.03 -9.17 14.54
N ARG A 18 -17.61 -9.91 15.50
CA ARG A 18 -18.99 -9.71 16.00
C ARG A 18 -19.27 -8.29 16.50
N PHE A 19 -18.24 -7.60 16.97
CA PHE A 19 -18.36 -6.26 17.55
C PHE A 19 -17.99 -5.13 16.58
N THR A 20 -17.56 -5.47 15.36
CA THR A 20 -17.22 -4.45 14.36
C THR A 20 -18.49 -3.81 13.82
N THR A 21 -18.58 -2.48 13.87
CA THR A 21 -19.73 -1.74 13.33
C THR A 21 -19.46 -1.22 11.93
N ALA A 22 -20.52 -0.83 11.20
CA ALA A 22 -20.38 -0.25 9.86
C ALA A 22 -19.59 1.07 9.91
N GLU A 23 -19.82 1.88 10.96
CA GLU A 23 -19.15 3.16 11.16
C GLU A 23 -17.64 3.00 11.35
N GLU A 24 -17.20 1.94 12.06
CA GLU A 24 -15.78 1.62 12.21
C GLU A 24 -15.14 1.22 10.88
N ILE A 25 -15.88 0.52 10.01
CA ILE A 25 -15.42 0.18 8.66
C ILE A 25 -15.29 1.44 7.80
N ASP A 26 -16.30 2.31 7.81
CA ASP A 26 -16.26 3.57 7.06
C ASP A 26 -15.10 4.47 7.51
N TYR A 27 -14.88 4.53 8.83
CA TYR A 27 -13.73 5.23 9.40
C TYR A 27 -12.40 4.62 8.94
N ALA A 28 -12.26 3.30 9.00
CA ALA A 28 -11.04 2.61 8.58
C ALA A 28 -10.75 2.83 7.08
N ILE A 29 -11.77 2.82 6.23
CA ILE A 29 -11.64 3.12 4.79
C ILE A 29 -11.07 4.52 4.58
N GLY A 30 -11.64 5.54 5.24
CA GLY A 30 -11.17 6.92 5.12
C GLY A 30 -9.74 7.10 5.60
N LEU A 31 -9.39 6.47 6.72
CA LEU A 31 -8.04 6.52 7.30
C LEU A 31 -7.01 5.85 6.38
N VAL A 32 -7.30 4.64 5.90
CA VAL A 32 -6.39 3.89 5.01
C VAL A 32 -6.19 4.65 3.71
N ARG A 33 -7.24 5.20 3.12
CA ARG A 33 -7.15 5.99 1.90
C ARG A 33 -6.20 7.18 2.09
N THR A 34 -6.42 7.96 3.14
CA THR A 34 -5.60 9.15 3.45
C THR A 34 -4.13 8.77 3.69
N ALA A 35 -3.89 7.69 4.42
CA ALA A 35 -2.54 7.20 4.68
C ALA A 35 -1.83 6.75 3.40
N VAL A 36 -2.52 5.99 2.54
CA VAL A 36 -1.98 5.53 1.25
C VAL A 36 -1.69 6.70 0.31
N GLU A 37 -2.57 7.68 0.21
CA GLU A 37 -2.36 8.89 -0.58
C GLU A 37 -1.10 9.63 -0.11
N LYS A 38 -0.96 9.88 1.20
CA LYS A 38 0.23 10.53 1.76
C LYS A 38 1.53 9.75 1.51
N LEU A 39 1.50 8.42 1.67
CA LEU A 39 2.69 7.59 1.42
C LEU A 39 3.08 7.61 -0.06
N ARG A 40 2.11 7.67 -0.96
CA ARG A 40 2.31 7.78 -2.40
C ARG A 40 2.86 9.14 -2.82
N ASP A 41 2.39 10.23 -2.21
CA ASP A 41 2.91 11.58 -2.46
C ASP A 41 4.39 11.76 -2.07
N LEU A 42 4.87 10.94 -1.12
CA LEU A 42 6.26 10.94 -0.66
C LEU A 42 7.13 9.87 -1.36
N SER A 43 6.53 8.99 -2.16
CA SER A 43 7.22 7.85 -2.74
C SER A 43 7.76 8.18 -4.14
N PRO A 44 9.09 8.23 -4.34
CA PRO A 44 9.66 8.40 -5.67
C PRO A 44 9.29 7.24 -6.62
N LEU A 45 9.00 6.07 -6.06
CA LEU A 45 8.54 4.89 -6.81
C LEU A 45 7.14 5.09 -7.38
N TRP A 46 6.29 5.78 -6.63
CA TRP A 46 4.97 6.14 -7.11
C TRP A 46 5.03 7.16 -8.24
N ASP A 47 5.96 8.11 -8.19
CA ASP A 47 6.21 9.04 -9.29
C ASP A 47 6.74 8.33 -10.54
N MET A 48 7.68 7.40 -10.39
CA MET A 48 8.18 6.56 -11.48
C MET A 48 7.08 5.70 -12.12
N TYR A 49 6.21 5.12 -11.29
CA TYR A 49 5.03 4.38 -11.76
C TYR A 49 4.10 5.28 -12.59
N LYS A 50 3.78 6.49 -12.11
CA LYS A 50 2.95 7.46 -12.86
C LYS A 50 3.59 7.90 -14.18
N ALA A 51 4.93 7.95 -14.24
CA ALA A 51 5.68 8.27 -15.44
C ALA A 51 5.78 7.09 -16.45
N GLY A 52 5.22 5.92 -16.11
CA GLY A 52 5.25 4.74 -16.98
C GLY A 52 6.61 4.01 -17.00
N ILE A 53 7.46 4.27 -16.02
CA ILE A 53 8.77 3.61 -15.88
C ILE A 53 8.53 2.22 -15.29
N ASP A 54 9.14 1.19 -15.89
CA ASP A 54 9.08 -0.17 -15.37
C ASP A 54 9.92 -0.28 -14.09
N LEU A 55 9.25 -0.34 -12.94
CA LEU A 55 9.87 -0.48 -11.62
C LEU A 55 10.69 -1.77 -11.46
N ASN A 56 10.44 -2.80 -12.29
CA ASN A 56 11.24 -4.04 -12.25
C ASN A 56 12.64 -3.85 -12.87
N SER A 57 12.87 -2.76 -13.59
CA SER A 57 14.16 -2.43 -14.21
C SER A 57 15.04 -1.53 -13.34
N VAL A 58 14.52 -1.08 -12.19
CA VAL A 58 15.24 -0.22 -11.24
C VAL A 58 16.09 -1.10 -10.33
N GLU A 59 17.41 -0.92 -10.36
CA GLU A 59 18.30 -1.59 -9.40
C GLU A 59 18.10 -1.01 -8.01
N TRP A 60 17.48 -1.81 -7.15
CA TRP A 60 17.31 -1.50 -5.75
C TRP A 60 18.66 -1.65 -5.03
N VAL A 61 19.10 -0.61 -4.34
CA VAL A 61 20.18 -0.73 -3.36
C VAL A 61 19.58 -1.48 -2.17
N ALA A 62 19.62 -2.81 -2.19
CA ALA A 62 19.18 -3.64 -1.09
C ALA A 62 19.98 -3.27 0.18
N HIS A 63 19.27 -3.11 1.30
CA HIS A 63 19.86 -2.98 2.63
C HIS A 63 19.67 -4.29 3.39
#